data_AF-A0A0T0PVS8-F1
#
_entry.id   AF-A0A0T0PVS8-F1
#
_cell.length_a   1.000
_cell.length_b   1.000
_cell.length_c   1.000
_cell.angle_alpha   90.00
_cell.angle_beta   90.00
_cell.angle_gamma   90.00
#
_symmetry.space_group_name_H-M   'P 1'
#
loop_
_entity.id
_entity.type
_entity.pdbx_description
1 polymer ?
#
loop_
_entity_poly.entity_id
_entity_poly.type
_entity_poly.pdbx_seq_one_letter_code
_entity_poly.pdbx_strand_id
1 'polypeptide(L)'
;MFGWVGCRFAGAPAALFALDAILGTVVRTTRTPILGQMRLTWWRDALLALDAAPAPAHPVLQALHAHVLPRMSGATLAGMTDGWELLTDEAVPDDAALLAYAQARGTTLFRAIVPDGIGDGDGDGGSNGRIAAAGRGWALADLAANVAEPALAQRAGAAALAALGDARGRWHGPARAIGALAADAALAVEGRGVPGGPRRSARAIRLLLTGR
;
A
#
# COMPACT_ATOMS: atom_id res chain seq x y z
N MET A 1 17.72 11.57 -9.91
CA MET A 1 17.70 10.83 -11.20
C MET A 1 17.48 9.35 -10.88
N PHE A 2 16.23 8.88 -10.88
CA PHE A 2 15.90 7.51 -10.47
C PHE A 2 15.97 6.58 -11.69
N GLY A 3 17.05 5.80 -11.78
CA GLY A 3 17.27 4.83 -12.85
C GLY A 3 16.31 3.65 -12.76
N TRP A 4 15.17 3.76 -13.45
CA TRP A 4 14.31 2.64 -13.83
C TRP A 4 14.64 2.23 -15.27
N VAL A 5 15.91 1.96 -15.55
CA VAL A 5 16.31 1.46 -16.87
C VAL A 5 16.03 -0.05 -16.88
N GLY A 6 14.90 -0.46 -17.48
CA GLY A 6 14.70 -1.81 -17.99
C GLY A 6 13.88 -2.82 -17.17
N CYS A 7 13.32 -2.48 -16.00
CA CYS A 7 12.49 -3.44 -15.27
C CYS A 7 11.08 -3.57 -15.88
N ARG A 8 10.77 -4.68 -16.54
CA ARG A 8 9.38 -5.10 -16.79
C ARG A 8 8.76 -5.48 -15.44
N PHE A 9 7.66 -4.81 -15.05
CA PHE A 9 6.88 -5.26 -13.90
C PHE A 9 6.16 -6.55 -14.29
N ALA A 10 6.37 -7.64 -13.55
CA ALA A 10 5.64 -8.89 -13.79
C ALA A 10 4.27 -8.81 -13.10
N GLY A 11 3.31 -8.21 -13.80
CA GLY A 11 1.90 -8.27 -13.44
C GLY A 11 1.43 -7.28 -12.36
N ALA A 12 0.19 -7.53 -11.97
CA ALA A 12 -0.69 -6.71 -11.15
C ALA A 12 -0.07 -6.25 -9.81
N PRO A 13 0.37 -7.15 -8.90
CA PRO A 13 0.89 -6.73 -7.60
C PRO A 13 2.19 -5.93 -7.69
N ALA A 14 3.06 -6.28 -8.64
CA ALA A 14 4.34 -5.60 -8.81
C ALA A 14 4.17 -4.12 -9.21
N ALA A 15 3.20 -3.82 -10.08
CA ALA A 15 2.87 -2.44 -10.47
C ALA A 15 2.29 -1.64 -9.30
N LEU A 16 1.41 -2.26 -8.49
CA LEU A 16 0.78 -1.62 -7.34
C LEU A 16 1.78 -1.30 -6.21
N PHE A 17 2.68 -2.24 -5.88
CA PHE A 17 3.75 -1.96 -4.91
C PHE A 17 4.75 -0.92 -5.43
N ALA A 18 4.96 -0.85 -6.74
CA ALA A 18 5.80 0.20 -7.33
C ALA A 18 5.16 1.59 -7.21
N LEU A 19 3.84 1.68 -7.38
CA LEU A 19 3.09 2.90 -7.10
C LEU A 19 3.21 3.30 -5.62
N ASP A 20 2.94 2.37 -4.69
CA ASP A 20 3.07 2.64 -3.25
C ASP A 20 4.49 3.15 -2.89
N ALA A 21 5.52 2.51 -3.45
CA ALA A 21 6.91 2.88 -3.21
C ALA A 21 7.28 4.25 -3.77
N ILE A 22 6.79 4.62 -4.96
CA ILE A 22 7.12 5.91 -5.57
C ILE A 22 6.40 7.06 -4.85
N LEU A 23 5.14 6.88 -4.45
CA LEU A 23 4.41 7.85 -3.64
C LEU A 23 5.10 8.07 -2.28
N GLY A 24 5.49 7.00 -1.59
CA GLY A 24 6.24 7.12 -0.35
C GLY A 24 7.62 7.79 -0.54
N THR A 25 8.25 7.60 -1.69
CA THR A 25 9.52 8.28 -2.02
C THR A 25 9.30 9.77 -2.24
N VAL A 26 8.19 10.17 -2.88
CA VAL A 26 7.82 11.59 -3.01
C VAL A 26 7.73 12.24 -1.63
N VAL A 27 7.02 11.63 -0.68
CA VAL A 27 6.89 12.15 0.69
C VAL A 27 8.26 12.23 1.38
N ARG A 28 9.05 11.15 1.38
CA ARG A 28 10.35 11.10 2.08
C ARG A 28 11.44 12.02 1.51
N THR A 29 11.42 12.29 0.21
CA THR A 29 12.52 13.04 -0.46
C THR A 29 12.23 14.53 -0.59
N THR A 30 11.02 14.96 -0.24
CA THR A 30 10.63 16.35 -0.38
C THR A 30 10.89 17.10 0.92
N ARG A 31 11.65 18.20 0.84
CA ARG A 31 12.11 18.97 2.01
C ARG A 31 11.12 20.04 2.48
N THR A 32 10.16 20.42 1.62
CA THR A 32 9.18 21.46 1.90
C THR A 32 7.78 20.89 1.66
N PRO A 33 6.83 21.00 2.59
CA PRO A 33 5.49 20.43 2.45
C PRO A 33 4.81 20.77 1.12
N ILE A 34 4.91 22.03 0.67
CA ILE A 34 4.32 22.53 -0.58
C ILE A 34 4.81 21.75 -1.80
N LEU A 35 6.12 21.50 -1.93
CA LEU A 35 6.64 20.70 -3.05
C LEU A 35 6.16 19.25 -3.00
N GLY A 36 5.90 18.72 -1.80
CA GLY A 36 5.39 17.36 -1.60
C GLY A 36 3.97 17.26 -2.13
N GLN A 37 3.12 18.21 -1.73
CA GLN A 37 1.74 18.35 -2.19
C GLN A 37 1.66 18.53 -3.72
N MET A 38 2.51 19.37 -4.31
CA MET A 38 2.53 19.54 -5.78
C MET A 38 2.86 18.23 -6.50
N ARG A 39 3.83 17.46 -6.01
CA ARG A 39 4.21 16.17 -6.61
C ARG A 39 3.14 15.11 -6.41
N LEU A 40 2.49 15.06 -5.25
CA LEU A 40 1.36 14.15 -5.00
C LEU A 40 0.15 14.51 -5.86
N THR A 41 -0.14 15.80 -6.03
CA THR A 41 -1.20 16.29 -6.92
C THR A 41 -0.94 15.86 -8.36
N TRP A 42 0.28 16.02 -8.86
CA TRP A 42 0.64 15.51 -10.19
C TRP A 42 0.41 13.99 -10.31
N TRP A 43 0.77 13.20 -9.30
CA TRP A 43 0.51 11.76 -9.29
C TRP A 43 -0.97 11.44 -9.29
N ARG A 44 -1.78 12.18 -8.53
CA ARG A 44 -3.24 12.05 -8.49
C ARG A 44 -3.82 12.29 -9.88
N ASP A 45 -3.46 13.39 -10.52
CA ASP A 45 -3.93 13.76 -11.86
C ASP A 45 -3.50 12.74 -12.93
N ALA A 46 -2.24 12.28 -12.86
CA ALA A 46 -1.71 11.28 -13.78
C ALA A 46 -2.42 9.93 -13.63
N LEU A 47 -2.83 9.54 -12.42
CA LEU A 47 -3.60 8.32 -12.18
C LEU A 47 -5.04 8.47 -12.68
N LEU A 48 -5.69 9.60 -12.42
CA LEU A 48 -7.03 9.90 -12.95
C LEU A 48 -7.06 9.87 -14.48
N ALA A 49 -6.03 10.41 -15.13
CA ALA A 49 -5.93 10.42 -16.58
C ALA A 49 -5.86 9.01 -17.21
N LEU A 50 -5.42 7.98 -16.46
CA LEU A 50 -5.35 6.60 -16.97
C LEU A 50 -6.72 6.02 -17.32
N ASP A 51 -7.80 6.57 -16.79
CA ASP A 51 -9.17 6.11 -17.08
C ASP A 51 -9.65 6.56 -18.47
N ALA A 52 -9.06 7.62 -19.03
CA ALA A 52 -9.56 8.27 -20.25
C ALA A 52 -8.50 8.42 -21.35
N ALA A 53 -7.22 8.25 -21.03
CA ALA A 53 -6.13 8.48 -21.95
C ALA A 53 -5.04 7.40 -21.86
N PRO A 54 -4.27 7.17 -22.93
CA PRO A 54 -3.12 6.28 -22.90
C PRO A 54 -2.13 6.66 -21.80
N ALA A 55 -1.53 5.66 -21.16
CA ALA A 55 -0.55 5.90 -20.12
C ALA A 55 0.64 6.73 -20.62
N PRO A 56 1.06 7.77 -19.87
CA PRO A 56 2.30 8.49 -20.14
C PRO A 56 3.52 7.55 -20.14
N ALA A 57 4.64 7.99 -20.71
CA ALA A 57 5.89 7.20 -20.81
C ALA A 57 6.55 6.82 -19.46
N HIS A 58 5.88 7.08 -18.33
CA HIS A 58 6.36 6.70 -17.02
C HIS A 58 6.17 5.19 -16.79
N PRO A 59 7.23 4.40 -16.47
CA PRO A 59 7.15 2.94 -16.40
C PRO A 59 6.07 2.40 -15.44
N VAL A 60 5.90 3.04 -14.28
CA VAL A 60 4.85 2.66 -13.32
C VAL A 60 3.46 2.90 -13.91
N LEU A 61 3.20 4.04 -14.56
CA LEU A 61 1.90 4.34 -15.14
C LEU A 61 1.57 3.38 -16.29
N GLN A 62 2.55 3.05 -17.14
CA GLN A 62 2.39 2.05 -18.19
C GLN A 62 2.05 0.66 -17.62
N ALA A 63 2.72 0.25 -16.55
CA ALA A 63 2.46 -1.04 -15.90
C ALA A 63 1.10 -1.08 -15.21
N LEU A 64 0.69 0.01 -14.55
CA LEU A 64 -0.65 0.14 -13.97
C LEU A 64 -1.72 0.05 -15.06
N HIS A 65 -1.56 0.80 -16.15
CA HIS A 65 -2.50 0.75 -17.28
C HIS A 65 -2.59 -0.64 -17.92
N ALA A 66 -1.47 -1.35 -18.08
CA ALA A 66 -1.45 -2.68 -18.67
C ALA A 66 -1.99 -3.79 -17.75
N HIS A 67 -1.76 -3.70 -16.43
CA HIS A 67 -1.99 -4.81 -15.51
C HIS A 67 -3.04 -4.56 -14.41
N VAL A 68 -3.46 -3.32 -14.21
CA VAL A 68 -4.36 -2.89 -13.12
C VAL A 68 -5.66 -2.28 -13.63
N LEU A 69 -5.59 -1.39 -14.61
CA LEU A 69 -6.77 -0.72 -15.18
C LEU A 69 -7.86 -1.66 -15.72
N PRO A 70 -7.55 -2.88 -16.22
CA PRO A 70 -8.60 -3.83 -16.60
C PRO A 70 -9.53 -4.30 -15.46
N ARG A 71 -9.20 -4.02 -14.20
CA ARG A 71 -9.96 -4.45 -13.01
C ARG A 71 -10.19 -3.36 -11.98
N MET A 72 -9.58 -2.20 -12.10
CA MET A 72 -9.72 -1.12 -11.13
C MET A 72 -9.38 0.22 -11.78
N SER A 73 -10.20 1.23 -11.53
CA SER A 73 -10.00 2.55 -12.13
C SER A 73 -8.76 3.26 -11.60
N GLY A 74 -8.20 4.12 -12.44
CA GLY A 74 -7.22 5.13 -12.08
C GLY A 74 -7.71 6.01 -10.94
N ALA A 75 -9.00 6.37 -10.92
CA ALA A 75 -9.62 7.10 -9.81
C ALA A 75 -9.50 6.38 -8.45
N THR A 76 -9.71 5.06 -8.41
CA THR A 76 -9.49 4.29 -7.17
C THR A 76 -8.01 4.30 -6.76
N LEU A 77 -7.09 4.18 -7.71
CA LEU A 77 -5.64 4.27 -7.44
C LEU A 77 -5.22 5.65 -6.95
N ALA A 78 -5.83 6.72 -7.50
CA ALA A 78 -5.55 8.10 -7.13
C ALA A 78 -5.82 8.34 -5.63
N GLY A 79 -6.81 7.67 -5.03
CA GLY A 79 -7.08 7.74 -3.60
C GLY A 79 -5.91 7.29 -2.70
N MET A 80 -4.95 6.51 -3.23
CA MET A 80 -3.72 6.20 -2.48
C MET A 80 -2.87 7.43 -2.20
N THR A 81 -2.95 8.46 -3.05
CA THR A 81 -2.22 9.73 -2.86
C THR A 81 -2.71 10.48 -1.63
N ASP A 82 -4.01 10.43 -1.35
CA ASP A 82 -4.64 11.08 -0.20
C ASP A 82 -4.09 10.53 1.12
N GLY A 83 -3.86 9.21 1.18
CA GLY A 83 -3.22 8.58 2.34
C GLY A 83 -1.84 9.18 2.60
N TRP A 84 -1.03 9.31 1.56
CA TRP A 84 0.32 9.87 1.70
C TRP A 84 0.35 11.34 2.08
N GLU A 85 -0.63 12.11 1.60
CA GLU A 85 -0.77 13.53 1.92
C GLU A 85 -1.00 13.76 3.42
N LEU A 86 -1.72 12.86 4.10
CA LEU A 86 -1.92 12.91 5.56
C LEU A 86 -0.62 12.83 6.37
N LEU A 87 0.49 12.36 5.78
CA LEU A 87 1.80 12.32 6.42
C LEU A 87 2.71 13.50 6.04
N THR A 88 2.22 14.44 5.22
CA THR A 88 3.00 15.61 4.78
C THR A 88 2.78 16.84 5.65
N ASP A 89 1.79 16.81 6.55
CA ASP A 89 1.58 17.86 7.53
C ASP A 89 2.73 17.89 8.57
N GLU A 90 3.02 19.08 9.10
CA GLU A 90 3.98 19.29 10.18
C GLU A 90 3.44 18.77 11.52
N ALA A 91 2.11 18.67 11.66
CA ALA A 91 1.48 18.12 12.84
C ALA A 91 1.65 16.59 12.94
N VAL A 92 1.93 16.11 14.15
CA VAL A 92 1.96 14.66 14.42
C VAL A 92 0.55 14.08 14.20
N PRO A 93 0.39 13.05 13.35
CA PRO A 93 -0.93 12.46 13.08
C PRO A 93 -1.63 11.96 14.35
N ASP A 94 -2.92 12.32 14.49
CA ASP A 94 -3.81 11.75 15.49
C ASP A 94 -4.31 10.35 15.06
N ASP A 95 -5.10 9.69 15.90
CA ASP A 95 -5.56 8.32 15.62
C ASP A 95 -6.53 8.27 14.43
N ALA A 96 -7.29 9.34 14.18
CA ALA A 96 -8.18 9.45 13.04
C ALA A 96 -7.37 9.59 11.73
N ALA A 97 -6.32 10.41 11.72
CA ALA A 97 -5.40 10.56 10.61
C ALA A 97 -4.64 9.26 10.32
N LEU A 98 -4.20 8.54 11.35
CA LEU A 98 -3.59 7.21 11.19
C LEU A 98 -4.55 6.21 10.52
N LEU A 99 -5.81 6.19 10.94
CA LEU A 99 -6.83 5.33 10.35
C LEU A 99 -7.10 5.70 8.89
N ALA A 100 -7.27 6.99 8.59
CA ALA A 100 -7.51 7.50 7.24
C ALA A 100 -6.32 7.19 6.30
N TYR A 101 -5.08 7.39 6.77
CA TYR A 101 -3.86 6.99 6.08
C TYR A 101 -3.88 5.49 5.74
N ALA A 102 -4.17 4.66 6.74
CA ALA A 102 -4.17 3.21 6.59
C ALA A 102 -5.24 2.71 5.60
N GLN A 103 -6.41 3.37 5.59
CA GLN A 103 -7.50 3.07 4.66
C GLN A 103 -7.15 3.50 3.23
N ALA A 104 -6.82 4.78 3.04
CA ALA A 104 -6.54 5.34 1.73
C ALA A 104 -5.36 4.65 1.04
N ARG A 105 -4.31 4.31 1.80
CA ARG A 105 -3.12 3.60 1.30
C ARG A 105 -3.29 2.07 1.31
N GLY A 106 -3.41 1.49 2.51
CA GLY A 106 -3.24 0.06 2.74
C GLY A 106 -4.44 -0.77 2.30
N THR A 107 -5.65 -0.37 2.67
CA THR A 107 -6.88 -1.04 2.22
C THR A 107 -6.99 -1.00 0.70
N THR A 108 -6.79 0.17 0.08
CA THR A 108 -6.81 0.32 -1.37
C THR A 108 -5.81 -0.60 -2.06
N LEU A 109 -4.55 -0.62 -1.58
CA LEU A 109 -3.51 -1.49 -2.13
C LEU A 109 -3.87 -2.98 -2.03
N PHE A 110 -4.37 -3.43 -0.88
CA PHE A 110 -4.67 -4.86 -0.67
C PHE A 110 -5.88 -5.31 -1.49
N ARG A 111 -6.93 -4.48 -1.56
CA ARG A 111 -8.08 -4.72 -2.44
C ARG A 111 -7.65 -4.76 -3.89
N ALA A 112 -6.76 -3.86 -4.30
CA ALA A 112 -6.21 -3.85 -5.64
C ALA A 112 -5.38 -5.10 -5.98
N ILE A 113 -4.81 -5.80 -4.99
CA ILE A 113 -4.02 -7.01 -5.25
C ILE A 113 -4.94 -8.22 -5.45
N VAL A 114 -6.09 -8.28 -4.77
CA VAL A 114 -7.02 -9.40 -4.82
C VAL A 114 -8.04 -9.20 -5.95
N PRO A 115 -8.18 -10.16 -6.89
CA PRO A 115 -9.21 -10.09 -7.92
C PRO A 115 -10.64 -10.00 -7.37
N ASP A 116 -11.52 -9.30 -8.09
CA ASP A 116 -12.94 -9.22 -7.76
C ASP A 116 -13.60 -10.60 -7.68
N GLY A 117 -14.59 -10.75 -6.79
CA GLY A 117 -15.32 -11.99 -6.58
C GLY A 117 -14.59 -13.04 -5.74
N ILE A 118 -13.33 -12.79 -5.36
CA ILE A 118 -12.64 -13.60 -4.36
C ILE A 118 -13.03 -13.08 -2.99
N GLY A 119 -14.08 -13.67 -2.44
CA GLY A 119 -14.43 -13.47 -1.04
C GLY A 119 -13.39 -14.10 -0.11
N ASP A 120 -13.16 -13.45 1.02
CA ASP A 120 -12.49 -14.05 2.17
C ASP A 120 -13.30 -15.27 2.61
N GLY A 121 -12.87 -16.48 2.22
CA GLY A 121 -13.63 -17.74 2.42
C GLY A 121 -14.34 -17.90 3.77
N ASP A 122 -15.46 -18.62 3.68
CA ASP A 122 -16.49 -18.98 4.67
C ASP A 122 -17.36 -17.83 5.22
N GLY A 123 -18.41 -17.51 4.45
CA GLY A 123 -19.80 -17.53 4.95
C GLY A 123 -20.20 -16.56 6.04
N ASP A 124 -20.11 -15.25 5.80
CA ASP A 124 -21.10 -14.24 6.21
C ASP A 124 -20.78 -12.95 5.44
N GLY A 125 -21.73 -12.05 5.25
CA GLY A 125 -21.67 -10.84 4.41
C GLY A 125 -20.64 -9.76 4.78
N GLY A 126 -19.47 -10.13 5.32
CA GLY A 126 -18.34 -9.27 5.69
C GLY A 126 -17.09 -9.46 4.80
N SER A 127 -17.24 -10.02 3.60
CA SER A 127 -16.18 -10.52 2.69
C SER A 127 -15.17 -9.51 2.17
N ASN A 128 -15.33 -8.21 2.47
CA ASN A 128 -14.38 -7.13 2.14
C ASN A 128 -13.71 -6.51 3.37
N GLY A 129 -14.07 -7.02 4.57
CA GLY A 129 -13.59 -6.52 5.85
C GLY A 129 -12.19 -7.03 6.19
N ARG A 130 -11.89 -8.31 5.93
CA ARG A 130 -10.60 -8.93 6.29
C ARG A 130 -9.47 -8.45 5.40
N ILE A 131 -9.69 -8.37 4.08
CA ILE A 131 -8.73 -7.75 3.13
C ILE A 131 -8.45 -6.29 3.53
N ALA A 132 -9.50 -5.53 3.86
CA ALA A 132 -9.34 -4.14 4.26
C ALA A 132 -8.54 -4.01 5.56
N ALA A 133 -8.85 -4.86 6.55
CA ALA A 133 -8.15 -4.92 7.82
C ALA A 133 -6.67 -5.30 7.66
N ALA A 134 -6.37 -6.31 6.83
CA ALA A 134 -5.02 -6.71 6.46
C ALA A 134 -4.23 -5.55 5.87
N GLY A 135 -4.85 -4.83 4.92
CA GLY A 135 -4.25 -3.66 4.29
C GLY A 135 -3.97 -2.51 5.25
N ARG A 136 -4.95 -2.17 6.12
CA ARG A 136 -4.76 -1.14 7.15
C ARG A 136 -3.60 -1.50 8.08
N GLY A 137 -3.64 -2.71 8.60
CA GLY A 137 -2.64 -3.24 9.51
C GLY A 137 -1.24 -3.22 8.92
N TRP A 138 -1.11 -3.65 7.66
CA TRP A 138 0.17 -3.62 6.94
C TRP A 138 0.70 -2.19 6.75
N ALA A 139 -0.16 -1.22 6.38
CA ALA A 139 0.25 0.16 6.19
C ALA A 139 0.69 0.83 7.50
N LEU A 140 0.02 0.53 8.61
CA LEU A 140 0.35 1.02 9.95
C LEU A 140 1.63 0.39 10.50
N ALA A 141 1.81 -0.92 10.31
CA ALA A 141 3.05 -1.61 10.68
C ALA A 141 4.26 -1.05 9.92
N ASP A 142 4.08 -0.76 8.64
CA ASP A 142 5.08 -0.09 7.82
C ASP A 142 5.38 1.34 8.29
N LEU A 143 4.36 2.11 8.68
CA LEU A 143 4.55 3.43 9.26
C LEU A 143 5.35 3.34 10.58
N ALA A 144 4.92 2.47 11.49
CA ALA A 144 5.56 2.28 12.79
C ALA A 144 7.05 1.95 12.68
N ALA A 145 7.44 1.18 11.66
CA ALA A 145 8.83 0.81 11.41
C ALA A 145 9.70 1.91 10.78
N ASN A 146 9.10 2.99 10.25
CA ASN A 146 9.80 4.01 9.46
C ASN A 146 9.67 5.43 10.00
N VAL A 147 8.81 5.69 10.98
CA VAL A 147 8.74 6.99 11.66
C VAL A 147 9.83 7.11 12.73
N ALA A 148 10.40 8.31 12.87
CA ALA A 148 11.43 8.58 13.86
C ALA A 148 10.87 8.85 15.27
N GLU A 149 9.65 9.41 15.34
CA GLU A 149 9.00 9.80 16.58
C GLU A 149 8.50 8.55 17.36
N PRO A 150 9.06 8.24 18.55
CA PRO A 150 8.76 6.98 19.25
C PRO A 150 7.30 6.83 19.67
N ALA A 151 6.65 7.92 20.08
CA ALA A 151 5.24 7.91 20.48
C ALA A 151 4.32 7.60 19.28
N LEU A 152 4.64 8.16 18.10
CA LEU A 152 3.91 7.86 16.86
C LEU A 152 4.15 6.42 16.43
N ALA A 153 5.39 5.93 16.53
CA ALA A 153 5.72 4.53 16.23
C ALA A 153 4.90 3.55 17.10
N GLN A 154 4.82 3.81 18.41
CA GLN A 154 4.04 2.99 19.33
C GLN A 154 2.54 3.01 19.01
N ARG A 155 1.97 4.20 18.77
CA ARG A 155 0.54 4.34 18.41
C ARG A 155 0.21 3.65 17.09
N ALA A 156 1.03 3.86 16.06
CA ALA A 156 0.87 3.18 14.76
C ALA A 156 1.02 1.66 14.91
N GLY A 157 1.96 1.17 15.72
CA GLY A 157 2.14 -0.25 16.00
C GLY A 157 0.94 -0.87 16.72
N ALA A 158 0.40 -0.21 17.74
CA ALA A 158 -0.79 -0.68 18.44
C ALA A 158 -2.01 -0.74 17.51
N ALA A 159 -2.22 0.31 16.70
CA ALA A 159 -3.28 0.34 15.70
C ALA A 159 -3.07 -0.72 14.60
N ALA A 160 -1.82 -1.01 14.23
CA ALA A 160 -1.49 -2.08 13.29
C ALA A 160 -1.91 -3.44 13.84
N LEU A 161 -1.54 -3.78 15.08
CA LEU A 161 -1.89 -5.06 15.69
C LEU A 161 -3.40 -5.24 15.85
N ALA A 162 -4.13 -4.17 16.20
CA ALA A 162 -5.59 -4.20 16.26
C ALA A 162 -6.19 -4.56 14.88
N ALA A 163 -5.81 -3.84 13.82
CA ALA A 163 -6.29 -4.11 12.47
C ALA A 163 -5.86 -5.49 11.93
N LEU A 164 -4.65 -5.96 12.28
CA LEU A 164 -4.19 -7.31 11.90
C LEU A 164 -4.90 -8.41 12.69
N GLY A 165 -5.39 -8.10 13.90
CA GLY A 165 -6.29 -8.97 14.67
C GLY A 165 -7.59 -9.25 13.94
N ASP A 166 -8.22 -8.21 13.39
CA ASP A 166 -9.43 -8.31 12.57
C ASP A 166 -9.19 -9.05 11.23
N ALA A 167 -7.93 -9.07 10.78
CA ALA A 167 -7.51 -9.76 9.56
C ALA A 167 -7.21 -11.26 9.76
N ARG A 168 -7.30 -11.79 11.00
CA ARG A 168 -6.96 -13.18 11.30
C ARG A 168 -7.91 -14.17 10.63
N GLY A 169 -7.38 -15.34 10.27
CA GLY A 169 -8.15 -16.43 9.67
C GLY A 169 -7.33 -17.23 8.66
N ARG A 170 -7.96 -18.22 8.04
CA ARG A 170 -7.38 -18.93 6.90
C ARG A 170 -7.56 -18.11 5.63
N TRP A 171 -6.48 -17.97 4.89
CA TRP A 171 -6.44 -17.35 3.58
C TRP A 171 -6.38 -18.44 2.50
N HIS A 172 -7.18 -18.29 1.45
CA HIS A 172 -7.30 -19.28 0.38
C HIS A 172 -7.01 -18.63 -0.98
N GLY A 173 -6.59 -19.47 -1.94
CA GLY A 173 -6.37 -19.06 -3.32
C GLY A 173 -5.47 -17.81 -3.45
N PRO A 174 -5.85 -16.86 -4.33
CA PRO A 174 -5.11 -15.61 -4.56
C PRO A 174 -4.93 -14.73 -3.31
N ALA A 175 -5.79 -14.85 -2.29
CA ALA A 175 -5.69 -14.08 -1.05
C ALA A 175 -4.60 -14.60 -0.09
N ARG A 176 -3.99 -15.77 -0.35
CA ARG A 176 -2.88 -16.29 0.47
C ARG A 176 -1.69 -15.33 0.54
N ALA A 177 -1.38 -14.64 -0.56
CA ALA A 177 -0.25 -13.72 -0.62
C ALA A 177 -0.45 -12.51 0.31
N ILE A 178 -1.65 -11.93 0.34
CA ILE A 178 -1.95 -10.81 1.25
C ILE A 178 -2.04 -11.28 2.71
N GLY A 179 -2.52 -12.50 2.95
CA GLY A 179 -2.50 -13.11 4.28
C GLY A 179 -1.08 -13.30 4.83
N ALA A 180 -0.15 -13.72 3.97
CA ALA A 180 1.26 -13.80 4.33
C ALA A 180 1.88 -12.43 4.64
N LEU A 181 1.54 -11.39 3.86
CA LEU A 181 1.96 -10.01 4.12
C LEU A 181 1.41 -9.47 5.45
N ALA A 182 0.15 -9.78 5.77
CA ALA A 182 -0.48 -9.38 7.03
C ALA A 182 0.17 -10.09 8.23
N ALA A 183 0.45 -11.40 8.11
CA ALA A 183 1.14 -12.15 9.14
C ALA A 183 2.58 -11.64 9.37
N ASP A 184 3.31 -11.34 8.29
CA ASP A 184 4.65 -10.75 8.38
C ASP A 184 4.61 -9.36 9.04
N ALA A 185 3.63 -8.52 8.70
CA ALA A 185 3.44 -7.22 9.34
C ALA A 185 3.19 -7.36 10.86
N ALA A 186 2.41 -8.35 11.29
CA ALA A 186 2.17 -8.60 12.71
C ALA A 186 3.46 -8.99 13.43
N LEU A 187 4.22 -9.92 12.85
CA LEU A 187 5.52 -10.34 13.38
C LEU A 187 6.50 -9.16 13.44
N ALA A 188 6.52 -8.29 12.44
CA ALA A 188 7.38 -7.10 12.43
C ALA A 188 7.07 -6.15 13.59
N VAL A 189 5.79 -5.88 13.87
CA VAL A 189 5.39 -5.01 14.99
C VAL A 189 5.69 -5.67 16.34
N GLU A 190 5.60 -7.00 16.44
CA GLU A 190 6.01 -7.77 17.62
C GLU A 190 7.54 -7.85 17.83
N GLY A 191 8.34 -7.22 16.96
CA GLY A 191 9.80 -7.29 17.01
C GLY A 191 10.39 -8.63 16.55
N ARG A 192 9.57 -9.47 15.90
CA ARG A 192 9.91 -10.82 15.41
C ARG A 192 10.07 -10.89 13.89
N GLY A 193 9.85 -9.77 13.19
CA GLY A 193 9.93 -9.67 11.72
C GLY A 193 11.25 -9.06 11.22
N VAL A 194 11.29 -8.76 9.93
CA VAL A 194 12.48 -8.22 9.26
C VAL A 194 12.76 -6.76 9.68
N PRO A 195 14.01 -6.39 10.00
CA PRO A 195 14.37 -5.00 10.31
C PRO A 195 14.02 -4.02 9.17
N GLY A 196 13.30 -2.95 9.48
CA GLY A 196 12.84 -1.93 8.53
C GLY A 196 11.41 -2.12 8.00
N GLY A 197 10.63 -3.02 8.61
CA GLY A 197 9.19 -3.12 8.41
C GLY A 197 8.74 -4.00 7.24
N PRO A 198 7.43 -4.28 7.13
CA PRO A 198 6.88 -5.28 6.21
C PRO A 198 7.03 -4.93 4.73
N ARG A 199 7.39 -3.68 4.38
CA ARG A 199 7.78 -3.31 3.01
C ARG A 199 9.08 -3.97 2.55
N ARG A 200 10.05 -4.19 3.44
CA ARG A 200 11.28 -4.92 3.09
C ARG A 200 10.97 -6.39 2.82
N SER A 201 10.02 -6.96 3.57
CA SER A 201 9.51 -8.31 3.34
C SER A 201 8.71 -8.42 2.03
N ALA A 202 7.93 -7.40 1.67
CA ALA A 202 7.24 -7.32 0.37
C ALA A 202 8.22 -7.29 -0.82
N ARG A 203 9.43 -6.73 -0.63
CA ARG A 203 10.50 -6.78 -1.62
C ARG A 203 11.08 -8.20 -1.81
N ALA A 204 11.00 -9.06 -0.78
CA ALA A 204 11.31 -10.48 -0.90
C ALA A 204 10.16 -11.26 -1.56
N ILE A 205 8.91 -10.94 -1.25
CA ILE A 205 7.73 -11.52 -1.90
C ILE A 205 7.63 -11.12 -3.38
N ARG A 206 8.22 -9.99 -3.79
CA ARG A 206 8.40 -9.64 -5.21
C ARG A 206 9.11 -10.73 -5.98
N LEU A 207 10.10 -11.43 -5.40
CA LEU A 207 10.78 -12.56 -6.07
C LEU A 207 9.82 -13.74 -6.25
N LEU A 208 9.04 -14.07 -5.22
CA LEU A 208 8.05 -15.14 -5.24
C LEU A 208 6.89 -14.89 -6.22
N LEU A 209 6.47 -13.64 -6.38
CA LEU A 209 5.40 -13.25 -7.31
C LEU A 209 5.89 -13.09 -8.77
N THR A 210 7.21 -13.00 -8.99
CA THR A 210 7.81 -12.88 -10.34
C THR A 210 8.23 -14.21 -10.97
N GLY A 211 8.07 -15.34 -10.27
CA GLY A 211 8.33 -16.66 -10.84
C GLY A 211 9.76 -16.85 -11.37
N ARG A 212 10.78 -16.43 -10.61
CA ARG A 212 12.17 -16.91 -10.77
C ARG A 212 12.78 -17.15 -9.40
#